data_AF-A0A349N5V2-F1
#
_entry.id   AF-A0A349N5V2-F1
#
_cell.length_a   1.000
_cell.length_b   1.000
_cell.length_c   1.000
_cell.angle_alpha   90.00
_cell.angle_beta   90.00
_cell.angle_gamma   90.00
#
_symmetry.space_group_name_H-M   'P 1'
#
loop_
_entity.id
_entity.type
_entity.pdbx_description
1 polymer ?
#
loop_
_entity_poly.entity_id
_entity_poly.type
_entity_poly.pdbx_seq_one_letter_code
_entity_poly.pdbx_strand_id
1 'polypeptide(L)'
;MRRGSACFAAAYFSLLSLSHHFALCRFLRPCATRAIRRDLSAKKSLLSRQLRKTIMIKKALAVATAAAVFSTTVITTANAQDAPTPEQVAASAADTRQSVFKLLRFYLVPLAGMARGAPFDAALAEKNGRRIAALAPTIPDVFMHDTRNFDVETEALDVIWENKSEFENKAMALMNNANAFADLAATGDRGQTLGAFRALGGSCGDCHDTFRVDND
;
A
#
# COMPACT_ATOMS: atom_id res chain seq x y z
N MET A 1 47.70 28.84 23.53
CA MET A 1 48.82 28.31 22.71
C MET A 1 48.27 27.92 21.33
N ARG A 2 48.83 28.50 20.25
CA ARG A 2 48.79 28.21 18.77
C ARG A 2 47.48 27.65 18.15
N ARG A 3 46.70 28.33 17.28
CA ARG A 3 46.91 28.81 15.85
C ARG A 3 47.43 27.70 14.93
N GLY A 4 46.97 27.42 13.70
CA GLY A 4 46.05 28.01 12.70
C GLY A 4 45.87 27.01 11.52
N SER A 5 44.78 27.04 10.75
CA SER A 5 44.62 27.65 9.41
C SER A 5 45.62 27.25 8.30
N ALA A 6 45.08 26.51 7.31
CA ALA A 6 45.12 26.72 5.85
C ALA A 6 46.41 26.58 5.01
N CYS A 7 46.17 26.16 3.74
CA CYS A 7 46.80 26.55 2.47
C CYS A 7 47.76 25.59 1.70
N PHE A 8 47.27 25.21 0.51
CA PHE A 8 47.86 25.33 -0.85
C PHE A 8 48.97 24.41 -1.41
N ALA A 9 48.71 24.04 -2.69
CA ALA A 9 49.63 23.74 -3.82
C ALA A 9 50.37 22.38 -3.78
N ALA A 10 50.70 21.70 -4.89
CA ALA A 10 50.93 22.14 -6.26
C ALA A 10 50.77 21.00 -7.28
N ALA A 11 50.58 21.38 -8.55
CA ALA A 11 50.56 20.54 -9.74
C ALA A 11 51.94 20.53 -10.45
N TYR A 12 52.06 19.66 -11.47
CA TYR A 12 53.05 19.61 -12.58
C TYR A 12 54.43 18.97 -12.36
N PHE A 13 54.70 17.87 -13.08
CA PHE A 13 55.96 17.36 -13.68
C PHE A 13 55.59 15.99 -14.32
N SER A 14 55.94 15.54 -15.53
CA SER A 14 56.79 15.99 -16.64
C SER A 14 56.43 15.16 -17.89
N LEU A 15 56.43 15.77 -19.06
CA LEU A 15 56.47 15.12 -20.38
C LEU A 15 57.94 14.88 -20.76
N LEU A 16 58.31 13.71 -21.30
CA LEU A 16 59.38 13.48 -22.30
C LEU A 16 59.78 11.99 -22.34
N SER A 17 59.40 11.30 -23.42
CA SER A 17 60.13 10.19 -24.07
C SER A 17 59.12 9.25 -24.73
N LEU A 18 59.05 9.25 -26.07
CA LEU A 18 58.88 8.07 -26.94
C LEU A 18 58.57 8.55 -28.38
N SER A 19 59.55 9.16 -29.02
CA SER A 19 59.49 9.54 -30.43
C SER A 19 60.62 8.84 -31.19
N HIS A 20 60.52 7.53 -31.47
CA HIS A 20 61.42 6.82 -32.42
C HIS A 20 60.91 5.46 -33.00
N HIS A 21 59.61 5.18 -33.09
CA HIS A 21 59.12 3.93 -33.71
C HIS A 21 58.30 4.09 -35.02
N PHE A 22 58.24 5.29 -35.59
CA PHE A 22 57.46 5.57 -36.80
C PHE A 22 58.31 5.57 -38.08
N ALA A 23 58.97 4.47 -38.38
CA ALA A 23 59.57 4.27 -39.70
C ALA A 23 59.70 2.76 -39.99
N LEU A 24 58.61 2.11 -40.46
CA LEU A 24 58.70 0.86 -41.27
C LEU A 24 57.35 0.32 -41.80
N CYS A 25 56.18 0.86 -41.46
CA CYS A 25 54.89 0.31 -41.94
C CYS A 25 54.26 1.10 -43.11
N ARG A 26 54.95 1.25 -44.25
CA ARG A 26 54.40 2.00 -45.41
C ARG A 26 54.13 1.20 -46.70
N PHE A 27 54.17 -0.13 -46.70
CA PHE A 27 53.98 -0.90 -47.95
C PHE A 27 52.95 -2.04 -47.95
N LEU A 28 52.02 -2.09 -46.99
CA LEU A 28 50.89 -3.01 -47.05
C LEU A 28 49.61 -2.28 -46.63
N ARG A 29 48.64 -2.16 -47.55
CA ARG A 29 47.17 -2.07 -47.36
C ARG A 29 46.46 -1.03 -48.25
N PRO A 30 46.23 -1.34 -49.54
CA PRO A 30 45.08 -0.77 -50.26
C PRO A 30 43.84 -1.69 -50.23
N CYS A 31 43.99 -3.01 -50.07
CA CYS A 31 42.86 -3.95 -50.16
C CYS A 31 42.01 -4.08 -48.88
N ALA A 32 42.62 -4.06 -47.70
CA ALA A 32 41.89 -4.29 -46.44
C ALA A 32 40.93 -3.15 -46.07
N THR A 33 41.23 -1.91 -46.45
CA THR A 33 40.42 -0.72 -46.14
C THR A 33 39.12 -0.66 -46.95
N ARG A 34 39.07 -1.23 -48.16
CA ARG A 34 37.88 -1.23 -49.01
C ARG A 34 36.84 -2.27 -48.55
N ALA A 35 37.29 -3.45 -48.13
CA ALA A 35 36.42 -4.49 -47.60
C ALA A 35 35.76 -4.07 -46.28
N ILE A 36 36.54 -3.51 -45.35
CA ILE A 36 36.03 -3.00 -44.06
C ILE A 36 35.04 -1.84 -44.27
N ARG A 37 35.32 -0.94 -45.22
CA ARG A 37 34.41 0.18 -45.53
C ARG A 37 33.07 -0.29 -46.14
N ARG A 38 33.08 -1.39 -46.91
CA ARG A 38 31.86 -2.01 -47.45
C ARG A 38 31.04 -2.71 -46.36
N ASP A 39 31.68 -3.47 -45.46
CA ASP A 39 30.99 -4.12 -44.33
C ASP A 39 30.34 -3.09 -43.38
N LEU A 40 31.06 -2.01 -43.06
CA LEU A 40 30.53 -0.92 -42.23
C LEU A 40 29.36 -0.19 -42.92
N SER A 41 29.39 -0.01 -44.24
CA SER A 41 28.29 0.60 -44.99
C SER A 41 27.06 -0.32 -45.01
N ALA A 42 27.27 -1.63 -45.20
CA ALA A 42 26.21 -2.63 -45.16
C ALA A 42 25.56 -2.68 -43.77
N LYS A 43 26.35 -2.75 -42.69
CA LYS A 43 25.86 -2.72 -41.30
C LYS A 43 25.12 -1.42 -40.96
N LYS A 44 25.62 -0.26 -41.39
CA LYS A 44 24.91 1.03 -41.23
C LYS A 44 23.58 1.05 -41.98
N SER A 45 23.54 0.50 -43.20
CA SER A 45 22.30 0.41 -43.98
C SER A 45 21.27 -0.49 -43.28
N LEU A 46 21.70 -1.64 -42.74
CA LEU A 46 20.85 -2.58 -42.02
C LEU A 46 20.34 -1.97 -40.71
N LEU A 47 21.20 -1.34 -39.91
CA LEU A 47 20.76 -0.62 -38.71
C LEU A 47 19.76 0.48 -39.07
N SER A 48 20.01 1.27 -40.11
CA SER A 48 19.10 2.34 -40.53
C SER A 48 17.74 1.82 -41.01
N ARG A 49 17.69 0.61 -41.57
CA ARG A 49 16.46 -0.08 -41.97
C ARG A 49 15.72 -0.60 -40.75
N GLN A 50 16.43 -1.19 -39.78
CA GLN A 50 15.83 -1.68 -38.53
C GLN A 50 15.30 -0.54 -37.66
N LEU A 51 16.06 0.54 -37.49
CA LEU A 51 15.63 1.75 -36.77
C LEU A 51 14.39 2.39 -37.41
N ARG A 52 14.37 2.51 -38.75
CA ARG A 52 13.17 3.00 -39.46
C ARG A 52 11.97 2.08 -39.27
N LYS A 53 12.15 0.76 -39.34
CA LYS A 53 11.07 -0.22 -39.11
C LYS A 53 10.51 -0.10 -37.70
N THR A 54 11.35 0.01 -36.67
CA THR A 54 10.93 0.16 -35.28
C THR A 54 10.24 1.50 -35.01
N ILE A 55 10.70 2.60 -35.62
CA ILE A 55 10.04 3.92 -35.53
C ILE A 55 8.66 3.89 -36.21
N MET A 56 8.54 3.27 -37.38
CA MET A 56 7.28 3.14 -38.10
C MET A 56 6.27 2.25 -37.34
N ILE A 57 6.72 1.14 -36.74
CA ILE A 57 5.87 0.27 -35.90
C ILE A 57 5.40 1.01 -34.65
N LYS A 58 6.27 1.77 -33.96
CA LYS A 58 5.87 2.57 -32.78
C LYS A 58 4.89 3.68 -33.13
N LYS A 59 5.05 4.33 -34.29
CA LYS A 59 4.09 5.35 -34.77
C LYS A 59 2.75 4.73 -35.16
N ALA A 60 2.74 3.56 -35.80
CA ALA A 60 1.52 2.82 -36.10
C ALA A 60 0.79 2.37 -34.81
N LEU A 61 1.53 1.92 -33.79
CA LEU A 61 0.98 1.53 -32.49
C LEU A 61 0.42 2.73 -31.70
N ALA A 62 1.06 3.90 -31.79
CA ALA A 62 0.58 5.14 -31.16
C ALA A 62 -0.68 5.71 -31.86
N VAL A 63 -0.82 5.54 -33.17
CA VAL A 63 -2.02 5.97 -33.91
C VAL A 63 -3.19 5.00 -33.73
N ALA A 64 -2.92 3.70 -33.63
CA ALA A 64 -3.95 2.69 -33.35
C ALA A 64 -4.53 2.80 -31.93
N THR A 65 -3.73 3.24 -30.95
CA THR A 65 -4.21 3.46 -29.58
C THR A 65 -5.02 4.75 -29.43
N ALA A 66 -4.76 5.79 -30.23
CA ALA A 66 -5.57 7.01 -30.23
C ALA A 66 -6.97 6.82 -30.86
N ALA A 67 -7.13 5.91 -31.82
CA ALA A 67 -8.42 5.62 -32.45
C ALA A 67 -9.34 4.71 -31.61
N ALA A 68 -8.78 3.92 -30.69
CA ALA A 68 -9.57 3.04 -29.81
C ALA A 68 -10.15 3.75 -28.58
N VAL A 69 -9.61 4.92 -28.20
CA VAL A 69 -10.03 5.67 -26.99
C VAL A 69 -11.22 6.59 -27.26
N PHE A 70 -11.59 6.84 -28.53
CA PHE A 70 -12.67 7.77 -28.91
C PHE A 70 -14.02 7.10 -29.20
N SER A 71 -14.12 5.77 -29.17
CA SER A 71 -15.37 5.03 -29.42
C SER A 71 -16.19 4.73 -28.16
N THR A 72 -15.74 5.17 -26.99
CA THR A 72 -16.54 5.08 -25.75
C THR A 72 -17.41 6.33 -25.63
N THR A 73 -18.29 6.54 -26.61
CA THR A 73 -19.42 7.44 -26.42
C THR A 73 -20.26 6.82 -25.32
N VAL A 74 -20.12 7.39 -24.13
CA VAL A 74 -20.82 7.03 -22.91
C VAL A 74 -22.32 6.99 -23.23
N ILE A 75 -22.89 5.79 -23.24
CA ILE A 75 -24.32 5.62 -23.04
C ILE A 75 -24.55 6.05 -21.59
N THR A 76 -24.85 7.32 -21.35
CA THR A 76 -25.48 7.74 -20.11
C THR A 76 -26.94 7.28 -20.18
N THR A 77 -27.18 5.99 -19.99
CA THR A 77 -28.45 5.59 -19.41
C THR A 77 -28.45 6.21 -18.02
N ALA A 78 -29.19 7.30 -17.85
CA ALA A 78 -29.64 7.72 -16.55
C ALA A 78 -30.39 6.51 -15.96
N ASN A 79 -29.69 5.69 -15.19
CA ASN A 79 -30.37 4.74 -14.33
C ASN A 79 -31.08 5.62 -13.31
N ALA A 80 -32.39 5.83 -13.49
CA ALA A 80 -33.26 6.05 -12.37
C ALA A 80 -33.20 4.77 -11.53
N GLN A 81 -32.14 4.60 -10.74
CA GLN A 81 -32.20 3.66 -9.64
C GLN A 81 -33.19 4.29 -8.68
N ASP A 82 -34.35 3.65 -8.54
CA ASP A 82 -35.28 3.97 -7.47
C ASP A 82 -34.49 4.06 -6.15
N ALA A 83 -34.85 5.02 -5.31
CA ALA A 83 -34.23 5.12 -3.99
C ALA A 83 -34.39 3.77 -3.26
N PRO A 84 -33.36 3.32 -2.52
CA PRO A 84 -33.42 2.02 -1.85
C PRO A 84 -34.60 1.98 -0.88
N THR A 85 -35.30 0.84 -0.82
CA THR A 85 -36.39 0.65 0.14
C THR A 85 -35.84 0.63 1.57
N PRO A 86 -36.67 0.90 2.59
CA PRO A 86 -36.25 0.81 3.99
C PRO A 86 -35.59 -0.53 4.35
N GLU A 87 -36.11 -1.64 3.81
CA GLU A 87 -35.56 -2.99 4.01
C GLU A 87 -34.18 -3.13 3.37
N GLN A 88 -33.97 -2.57 2.18
CA GLN A 88 -32.66 -2.56 1.52
C GLN A 88 -31.65 -1.70 2.29
N VAL A 89 -32.07 -0.58 2.86
CA VAL A 89 -31.23 0.26 3.73
C VAL A 89 -30.85 -0.50 5.00
N ALA A 90 -31.79 -1.17 5.66
CA ALA A 90 -31.53 -1.97 6.85
C ALA A 90 -30.56 -3.13 6.58
N ALA A 91 -30.77 -3.86 5.48
CA ALA A 91 -29.88 -4.94 5.07
C ALA A 91 -28.46 -4.43 4.76
N SER A 92 -28.36 -3.29 4.05
CA SER A 92 -27.06 -2.66 3.75
C SER A 92 -26.35 -2.15 5.01
N ALA A 93 -27.09 -1.60 5.98
CA ALA A 93 -26.53 -1.19 7.26
C ALA A 93 -25.98 -2.39 8.04
N ALA A 94 -26.73 -3.51 8.08
CA ALA A 94 -26.29 -4.75 8.71
C ALA A 94 -25.02 -5.32 8.06
N ASP A 95 -24.96 -5.37 6.73
CA ASP A 95 -23.77 -5.84 5.99
C ASP A 95 -22.54 -4.93 6.23
N THR A 96 -22.76 -3.62 6.24
CA THR A 96 -21.70 -2.62 6.46
C THR A 96 -21.08 -2.77 7.85
N ARG A 97 -21.89 -2.86 8.91
CA ARG A 97 -21.34 -3.03 10.28
C ARG A 97 -20.59 -4.35 10.42
N GLN A 98 -21.13 -5.46 9.88
CA GLN A 98 -20.44 -6.76 9.90
C GLN A 98 -19.09 -6.70 9.17
N SER A 99 -19.00 -5.95 8.07
CA SER A 99 -17.75 -5.74 7.34
C SER A 99 -16.71 -4.97 8.16
N VAL A 100 -17.11 -3.96 8.93
CA VAL A 100 -16.21 -3.27 9.87
C VAL A 100 -15.68 -4.22 10.93
N PHE A 101 -16.54 -5.08 11.52
CA PHE A 101 -16.09 -6.06 12.51
C PHE A 101 -15.20 -7.16 11.92
N LYS A 102 -15.45 -7.60 10.67
CA LYS A 102 -14.54 -8.51 9.96
C LYS A 102 -13.14 -7.90 9.82
N LEU A 103 -13.05 -6.60 9.53
CA LEU A 103 -11.78 -5.89 9.43
C LEU A 103 -11.09 -5.71 10.79
N LEU A 104 -11.84 -5.37 11.85
CA LEU A 104 -11.33 -5.34 13.22
C LEU A 104 -10.74 -6.70 13.62
N ARG A 105 -11.47 -7.80 13.34
CA ARG A 105 -11.00 -9.17 13.58
C ARG A 105 -9.72 -9.48 12.79
N PHE A 106 -9.64 -9.08 11.52
CA PHE A 106 -8.46 -9.29 10.69
C PHE A 106 -7.19 -8.69 11.33
N TYR A 107 -7.28 -7.48 11.89
CA TYR A 107 -6.14 -6.87 12.59
C TYR A 107 -5.88 -7.48 13.97
N LEU A 108 -6.91 -7.94 14.67
CA LEU A 108 -6.78 -8.53 16.00
C LEU A 108 -6.14 -9.93 15.99
N VAL A 109 -6.45 -10.76 14.98
CA VAL A 109 -6.02 -12.17 14.94
C VAL A 109 -4.50 -12.37 15.10
N PRO A 110 -3.63 -11.63 14.40
CA PRO A 110 -2.18 -11.73 14.62
C PRO A 110 -1.76 -11.36 16.05
N LEU A 111 -2.39 -10.35 16.65
CA LEU A 111 -2.10 -9.92 18.02
C LEU A 111 -2.48 -11.00 19.04
N ALA A 112 -3.64 -11.62 18.85
CA ALA A 112 -4.09 -12.76 19.65
C ALA A 112 -3.15 -13.96 19.49
N GLY A 113 -2.62 -14.19 18.29
CA GLY A 113 -1.59 -15.19 18.03
C GLY A 113 -0.33 -14.94 18.87
N MET A 114 0.19 -13.70 18.88
CA MET A 114 1.36 -13.33 19.69
C MET A 114 1.11 -13.51 21.18
N ALA A 115 -0.08 -13.10 21.66
CA ALA A 115 -0.48 -13.29 23.06
C ALA A 115 -0.57 -14.76 23.46
N ARG A 116 -0.85 -15.66 22.51
CA ARG A 116 -0.89 -17.13 22.69
C ARG A 116 0.45 -17.82 22.43
N GLY A 117 1.53 -17.07 22.23
CA GLY A 117 2.89 -17.61 22.12
C GLY A 117 3.47 -17.66 20.71
N ALA A 118 2.77 -17.16 19.68
CA ALA A 118 3.41 -16.94 18.38
C ALA A 118 4.59 -15.94 18.49
N PRO A 119 5.55 -15.94 17.55
CA PRO A 119 6.66 -15.00 17.54
C PRO A 119 6.17 -13.55 17.61
N PHE A 120 6.79 -12.75 18.49
CA PHE A 120 6.43 -11.35 18.67
C PHE A 120 7.05 -10.50 17.57
N ASP A 121 6.20 -9.72 16.89
CA ASP A 121 6.59 -8.72 15.91
C ASP A 121 6.05 -7.37 16.37
N ALA A 122 6.94 -6.53 16.91
CA ALA A 122 6.61 -5.22 17.45
C ALA A 122 5.99 -4.28 16.40
N ALA A 123 6.52 -4.29 15.18
CA ALA A 123 6.06 -3.40 14.12
C ALA A 123 4.67 -3.82 13.61
N LEU A 124 4.42 -5.13 13.49
CA LEU A 124 3.09 -5.65 13.18
C LEU A 124 2.11 -5.36 14.32
N ALA A 125 2.54 -5.51 15.57
CA ALA A 125 1.74 -5.24 16.74
C ALA A 125 1.29 -3.77 16.80
N GLU A 126 2.23 -2.84 16.69
CA GLU A 126 1.95 -1.41 16.63
C GLU A 126 0.99 -1.09 15.49
N LYS A 127 1.33 -1.51 14.27
CA LYS A 127 0.52 -1.25 13.07
C LYS A 127 -0.93 -1.70 13.26
N ASN A 128 -1.13 -2.93 13.72
CA ASN A 128 -2.48 -3.47 13.88
C ASN A 128 -3.22 -2.81 15.04
N GLY A 129 -2.56 -2.52 16.16
CA GLY A 129 -3.15 -1.75 17.26
C GLY A 129 -3.65 -0.38 16.80
N ARG A 130 -2.86 0.36 16.01
CA ARG A 130 -3.28 1.63 15.42
C ARG A 130 -4.46 1.49 14.46
N ARG A 131 -4.52 0.42 13.67
CA ARG A 131 -5.65 0.18 12.76
C ARG A 131 -6.94 -0.12 13.51
N ILE A 132 -6.87 -0.89 14.61
CA ILE A 132 -8.01 -1.11 15.50
C ILE A 132 -8.44 0.20 16.13
N ALA A 133 -7.50 0.98 16.67
CA ALA A 133 -7.79 2.28 17.27
C ALA A 133 -8.47 3.23 16.27
N ALA A 134 -8.03 3.27 15.02
CA ALA A 134 -8.62 4.12 13.98
C ALA A 134 -10.03 3.68 13.56
N LEU A 135 -10.36 2.39 13.64
CA LEU A 135 -11.67 1.86 13.26
C LEU A 135 -12.69 1.90 14.41
N ALA A 136 -12.23 1.81 15.65
CA ALA A 136 -13.08 1.81 16.83
C ALA A 136 -14.13 2.96 16.87
N PRO A 137 -13.80 4.24 16.58
CA PRO A 137 -14.79 5.31 16.60
C PRO A 137 -15.82 5.23 15.47
N THR A 138 -15.60 4.43 14.41
CA THR A 138 -16.59 4.19 13.35
C THR A 138 -17.66 3.19 13.77
N ILE A 139 -17.47 2.47 14.89
CA ILE A 139 -18.43 1.48 15.36
C ILE A 139 -19.82 2.10 15.61
N PRO A 140 -19.99 3.20 16.37
CA PRO A 140 -21.31 3.83 16.53
C PRO A 140 -21.92 4.31 15.20
N ASP A 141 -21.10 4.83 14.28
CA ASP A 141 -21.57 5.36 12.99
C ASP A 141 -22.29 4.28 12.17
N VAL A 142 -21.75 3.06 12.14
CA VAL A 142 -22.35 1.94 11.37
C VAL A 142 -23.58 1.32 12.05
N PHE A 143 -23.98 1.81 13.23
CA PHE A 143 -25.23 1.45 13.92
C PHE A 143 -26.26 2.60 13.93
N MET A 144 -26.01 3.69 13.19
CA MET A 144 -26.91 4.84 13.17
C MET A 144 -28.32 4.51 12.65
N HIS A 145 -28.42 3.52 11.76
CA HIS A 145 -29.69 3.00 11.28
C HIS A 145 -30.25 1.98 12.28
N ASP A 146 -31.45 2.27 12.79
CA ASP A 146 -32.19 1.33 13.64
C ASP A 146 -32.75 0.20 12.79
N THR A 147 -32.20 -1.00 12.98
CA THR A 147 -32.57 -2.20 12.21
C THR A 147 -33.56 -3.11 12.95
N ARG A 148 -34.06 -2.72 14.14
CA ARG A 148 -34.88 -3.61 15.00
C ARG A 148 -36.21 -4.04 14.38
N ASN A 149 -36.77 -3.19 13.51
CA ASN A 149 -38.06 -3.44 12.87
C ASN A 149 -37.93 -4.13 11.50
N PHE A 150 -36.75 -4.65 11.17
CA PHE A 150 -36.46 -5.26 9.87
C PHE A 150 -35.97 -6.70 10.04
N ASP A 151 -36.42 -7.57 9.14
CA ASP A 151 -35.94 -8.95 9.05
C ASP A 151 -34.56 -8.96 8.34
N VAL A 152 -33.50 -8.76 9.11
CA VAL A 152 -32.12 -8.75 8.63
C VAL A 152 -31.26 -9.71 9.46
N GLU A 153 -30.37 -10.44 8.78
CA GLU A 153 -29.41 -11.33 9.45
C GLU A 153 -28.45 -10.52 10.32
N THR A 154 -28.55 -10.65 11.64
CA THR A 154 -27.71 -9.91 12.57
C THR A 154 -27.62 -10.52 13.96
N GLU A 155 -26.44 -10.45 14.57
CA GLU A 155 -26.21 -10.78 15.99
C GLU A 155 -26.34 -9.53 16.90
N ALA A 156 -26.85 -8.42 16.39
CA ALA A 156 -26.89 -7.16 17.14
C ALA A 156 -28.15 -7.14 18.01
N LEU A 157 -28.00 -6.94 19.32
CA LEU A 157 -29.13 -6.87 20.24
C LEU A 157 -29.79 -5.48 20.22
N ASP A 158 -31.11 -5.45 20.46
CA ASP A 158 -31.92 -4.22 20.49
C ASP A 158 -31.41 -3.17 21.50
N VAL A 159 -30.77 -3.64 22.58
CA VAL A 159 -30.21 -2.81 23.65
C VAL A 159 -29.18 -1.79 23.15
N ILE A 160 -28.57 -1.99 21.97
CA ILE A 160 -27.71 -0.98 21.33
C ILE A 160 -28.47 0.34 21.11
N TRP A 161 -29.72 0.27 20.62
CA TRP A 161 -30.52 1.46 20.34
C TRP A 161 -31.21 2.03 21.57
N GLU A 162 -31.35 1.24 22.63
CA GLU A 162 -31.88 1.66 23.94
C GLU A 162 -30.80 2.32 24.81
N ASN A 163 -29.54 1.88 24.68
CA ASN A 163 -28.40 2.38 25.45
C ASN A 163 -27.20 2.77 24.56
N LYS A 164 -27.46 3.68 23.61
CA LYS A 164 -26.45 4.17 22.66
C LYS A 164 -25.22 4.77 23.35
N SER A 165 -25.42 5.47 24.46
CA SER A 165 -24.31 6.10 25.19
C SER A 165 -23.32 5.07 25.74
N GLU A 166 -23.79 3.96 26.31
CA GLU A 166 -22.90 2.90 26.77
C GLU A 166 -22.19 2.22 25.60
N PHE A 167 -22.90 1.99 24.48
CA PHE A 167 -22.30 1.43 23.26
C PHE A 167 -21.16 2.31 22.71
N GLU A 168 -21.39 3.62 22.63
CA GLU A 168 -20.39 4.63 22.25
C GLU A 168 -19.20 4.64 23.23
N ASN A 169 -19.47 4.61 24.53
CA ASN A 169 -18.43 4.58 25.55
C ASN A 169 -17.53 3.34 25.42
N LYS A 170 -18.11 2.16 25.16
CA LYS A 170 -17.32 0.92 24.94
C LYS A 170 -16.50 0.99 23.64
N ALA A 171 -17.03 1.59 22.57
CA ALA A 171 -16.25 1.83 21.35
C ALA A 171 -15.06 2.76 21.60
N MET A 172 -15.25 3.81 22.41
CA MET A 172 -14.16 4.72 22.81
C MET A 172 -13.14 4.03 23.74
N ALA A 173 -13.59 3.14 24.63
CA ALA A 173 -12.70 2.33 25.45
C ALA A 173 -11.81 1.42 24.59
N LEU A 174 -12.37 0.77 23.56
CA LEU A 174 -11.61 -0.01 22.58
C LEU A 174 -10.53 0.85 21.89
N MET A 175 -10.89 2.06 21.44
CA MET A 175 -9.93 3.00 20.83
C MET A 175 -8.76 3.30 21.77
N ASN A 176 -9.06 3.64 23.02
CA ASN A 176 -8.06 4.00 24.02
C ASN A 176 -7.13 2.83 24.33
N ASN A 177 -7.69 1.64 24.56
CA ASN A 177 -6.93 0.44 24.84
C ASN A 177 -6.08 -0.01 23.65
N ALA A 178 -6.58 0.14 22.42
CA ALA A 178 -5.83 -0.15 21.21
C ALA A 178 -4.65 0.82 20.99
N ASN A 179 -4.84 2.12 21.29
CA ASN A 179 -3.75 3.10 21.27
C ASN A 179 -2.69 2.80 22.33
N ALA A 180 -3.09 2.52 23.57
CA ALA A 180 -2.15 2.17 24.63
C ALA A 180 -1.36 0.90 24.30
N PHE A 181 -2.01 -0.12 23.73
CA PHE A 181 -1.34 -1.31 23.21
C PHE A 181 -0.32 -0.97 22.13
N ALA A 182 -0.70 -0.12 21.16
CA ALA A 182 0.18 0.29 20.07
C ALA A 182 1.37 1.13 20.54
N ASP A 183 1.17 2.02 21.52
CA ASP A 183 2.23 2.83 22.13
C ASP A 183 3.29 1.92 22.77
N LEU A 184 2.85 0.88 23.49
CA LEU A 184 3.77 -0.11 24.08
C LEU A 184 4.47 -0.96 23.02
N ALA A 185 3.75 -1.37 21.97
CA ALA A 185 4.34 -2.10 20.85
C ALA A 185 5.45 -1.29 20.16
N ALA A 186 5.28 0.02 20.02
CA ALA A 186 6.28 0.92 19.43
C ALA A 186 7.60 0.97 20.22
N THR A 187 7.59 0.64 21.52
CA THR A 187 8.81 0.53 22.34
C THR A 187 9.64 -0.71 22.04
N GLY A 188 9.05 -1.72 21.39
CA GLY A 188 9.65 -3.04 21.17
C GLY A 188 9.62 -3.96 22.39
N ASP A 189 9.09 -3.52 23.54
CA ASP A 189 8.98 -4.35 24.74
C ASP A 189 7.83 -5.37 24.62
N ARG A 190 8.20 -6.63 24.36
CA ARG A 190 7.26 -7.75 24.28
C ARG A 190 6.44 -7.93 25.56
N GLY A 191 7.07 -7.83 26.73
CA GLY A 191 6.43 -8.10 28.01
C GLY A 191 5.33 -7.08 28.30
N GLN A 192 5.65 -5.80 28.14
CA GLN A 192 4.70 -4.72 28.32
C GLN A 192 3.58 -4.76 27.27
N THR A 193 3.94 -4.96 26.00
CA THR A 193 2.96 -5.03 24.89
C THR A 193 1.95 -6.16 25.10
N LEU A 194 2.42 -7.37 25.39
CA LEU A 194 1.52 -8.50 25.61
C LEU A 194 0.75 -8.40 26.94
N GLY A 195 1.30 -7.71 27.94
CA GLY A 195 0.58 -7.35 29.15
C GLY A 195 -0.64 -6.46 28.86
N ALA A 196 -0.50 -5.49 27.96
CA ALA A 196 -1.59 -4.61 27.53
C ALA A 196 -2.63 -5.30 26.62
N PHE A 197 -2.30 -6.43 26.01
CA PHE A 197 -3.23 -7.15 25.14
C PHE A 197 -4.53 -7.55 25.86
N ARG A 198 -4.48 -7.83 27.18
CA ARG A 198 -5.69 -8.17 27.96
C ARG A 198 -6.73 -7.05 27.93
N ALA A 199 -6.32 -5.79 28.06
CA ALA A 199 -7.25 -4.66 28.02
C ALA A 199 -7.83 -4.45 26.60
N LEU A 200 -6.98 -4.59 25.57
CA LEU A 200 -7.40 -4.53 24.18
C LEU A 200 -8.42 -5.64 23.85
N GLY A 201 -8.06 -6.90 24.11
CA GLY A 201 -8.94 -8.05 23.85
C GLY A 201 -10.19 -8.06 24.74
N GLY A 202 -10.07 -7.61 26.00
CA GLY A 202 -11.19 -7.45 26.93
C GLY A 202 -12.24 -6.47 26.41
N SER A 203 -11.82 -5.39 25.75
CA SER A 203 -12.76 -4.43 25.14
C SER A 203 -13.67 -5.06 24.08
N CYS A 204 -13.22 -6.12 23.39
CA CYS A 204 -14.06 -6.87 22.46
C CYS A 204 -15.12 -7.70 23.20
N GLY A 205 -14.71 -8.39 24.28
CA GLY A 205 -15.60 -9.19 25.13
C GLY A 205 -16.65 -8.32 25.83
N ASP A 206 -16.20 -7.28 26.54
CA ASP A 206 -17.06 -6.37 27.32
C ASP A 206 -18.20 -5.75 26.48
N CYS A 207 -17.97 -5.55 25.18
CA CYS A 207 -19.00 -5.07 24.26
C CYS A 207 -19.92 -6.20 23.80
N HIS A 208 -19.36 -7.34 23.37
CA HIS A 208 -20.14 -8.48 22.90
C HIS A 208 -21.05 -9.05 23.98
N ASP A 209 -20.60 -9.12 25.23
CA ASP A 209 -21.37 -9.62 26.38
C ASP A 209 -22.65 -8.80 26.64
N THR A 210 -22.66 -7.53 26.21
CA THR A 210 -23.82 -6.63 26.41
C THR A 210 -24.67 -6.49 25.15
N PHE A 211 -24.04 -6.43 23.98
CA PHE A 211 -24.66 -5.90 22.76
C PHE A 211 -24.76 -6.91 21.61
N ARG A 212 -24.23 -8.12 21.78
CA ARG A 212 -24.26 -9.16 20.74
C ARG A 212 -24.94 -10.41 21.27
N VAL A 213 -25.70 -11.08 20.40
CA VAL A 213 -26.28 -12.40 20.71
C VAL A 213 -25.14 -13.33 21.13
N ASP A 214 -25.34 -14.00 22.27
CA ASP A 214 -24.41 -14.99 22.77
C ASP A 214 -24.60 -16.29 21.99
N ASN A 215 -23.63 -16.59 21.15
CA ASN A 215 -23.61 -17.74 20.27
C ASN A 215 -22.40 -18.60 20.68
N ASP A 216 -22.50 -19.21 21.87
CA ASP A 216 -21.56 -20.21 22.40
C ASP A 216 -21.46 -21.46 21.51
#